data_AF-A0A6A2YVF4-F1
#
_entry.id   AF-A0A6A2YVF4-F1
#
_cell.length_a   1.000
_cell.length_b   1.000
_cell.length_c   1.000
_cell.angle_alpha   90.00
_cell.angle_beta   90.00
_cell.angle_gamma   90.00
#
_symmetry.space_group_name_H-M   'P 1'
#
loop_
_entity.id
_entity.type
_entity.pdbx_description
1 polymer ?
#
loop_
_entity_poly.entity_id
_entity_poly.type
_entity_poly.pdbx_seq_one_letter_code
_entity_poly.pdbx_strand_id
1 'polypeptide(L)'
;MMLAPGNCQESVKPLVKMVKGKKLCDKGWECKGWSKYCCNHTIFDYFQTYQFENLFAKRNTPVAHAVGFWDYHSFITAAAQYQPLGVGTTGEKLQNVKEVAAFLGHNYNYGKTGEALKVELLNHPKYLENNATLAFQTSIWRWMTPVKKHQPSAHDVFLGNWKPTKNDTLAKRVPGFGTTMNVLYGDQVCGQGDSDSMNNIISHYFYYLDLMGVGREEAGPHDVLTCEEQEPFSVSPSSVTTS
;
A
#
# COMPACT_ATOMS: atom_id res chain seq x y z
N MET A 1 -23.03 -30.28 17.72
CA MET A 1 -22.35 -30.81 16.51
C MET A 1 -21.47 -29.68 16.00
N MET A 2 -20.14 -29.83 16.05
CA MET A 2 -19.22 -28.74 15.68
C MET A 2 -19.12 -28.66 14.15
N LEU A 3 -19.33 -27.47 13.57
CA LEU A 3 -19.00 -27.19 12.18
C LEU A 3 -17.51 -26.81 12.12
N ALA A 4 -16.75 -27.49 11.27
CA ALA A 4 -15.33 -27.20 11.09
C ALA A 4 -15.14 -25.88 10.31
N PRO A 5 -14.20 -25.00 10.69
CA PRO A 5 -13.80 -23.85 9.88
C PRO A 5 -12.86 -24.31 8.75
N GLY A 6 -13.38 -25.17 7.88
CA GLY A 6 -12.67 -25.64 6.69
C GLY A 6 -12.96 -24.73 5.51
N ASN A 7 -12.10 -23.75 5.26
CA ASN A 7 -11.96 -23.18 3.92
C ASN A 7 -10.54 -22.64 3.68
N CYS A 8 -9.56 -23.55 3.69
CA CYS A 8 -8.31 -23.31 2.99
C CYS A 8 -8.65 -23.24 1.50
N GLN A 9 -8.86 -22.04 0.95
CA GLN A 9 -9.02 -21.87 -0.49
C GLN A 9 -7.71 -22.28 -1.17
N GLU A 10 -7.72 -23.43 -1.82
CA GLU A 10 -6.56 -23.91 -2.58
C GLU A 10 -6.22 -22.95 -3.73
N SER A 11 -4.94 -22.89 -4.09
CA SER A 11 -4.47 -21.98 -5.12
C SER A 11 -5.00 -22.36 -6.50
N VAL A 12 -5.44 -21.36 -7.25
CA VAL A 12 -6.14 -21.57 -8.52
C VAL A 12 -5.11 -21.87 -9.62
N LYS A 13 -5.25 -23.02 -10.27
CA LYS A 13 -4.45 -23.35 -11.47
C LYS A 13 -4.62 -22.24 -12.52
N PRO A 14 -3.58 -21.47 -12.87
CA PRO A 14 -3.74 -20.28 -13.69
C PRO A 14 -4.22 -20.62 -15.11
N LEU A 15 -5.24 -19.90 -15.59
CA LEU A 15 -5.56 -19.87 -17.00
C LEU A 15 -4.54 -18.97 -17.71
N VAL A 16 -4.11 -19.35 -18.92
CA VAL A 16 -3.06 -18.63 -19.67
C VAL A 16 -3.50 -18.42 -21.11
N LYS A 17 -3.27 -17.21 -21.65
CA LYS A 17 -3.45 -16.90 -23.07
C LYS A 17 -2.37 -15.95 -23.59
N MET A 18 -2.15 -15.96 -24.90
CA MET A 18 -1.27 -15.01 -25.58
C MET A 18 -2.09 -13.97 -26.33
N VAL A 19 -1.81 -12.68 -26.12
CA VAL A 19 -2.44 -11.57 -26.85
C VAL A 19 -1.36 -10.61 -27.33
N LYS A 20 -1.24 -10.43 -28.66
CA LYS A 20 -0.21 -9.58 -29.29
C LYS A 20 1.21 -9.86 -28.76
N GLY A 21 1.57 -11.14 -28.64
CA GLY A 21 2.87 -11.59 -28.11
C GLY A 21 3.04 -11.51 -26.59
N LYS A 22 2.08 -10.93 -25.84
CA LYS A 22 2.13 -10.84 -24.38
C LYS A 22 1.39 -12.02 -23.73
N LYS A 23 2.03 -12.68 -22.78
CA LYS A 23 1.40 -13.66 -21.90
C LYS A 23 0.47 -12.92 -20.94
N LEU A 24 -0.79 -13.34 -20.90
CA LEU A 24 -1.79 -12.88 -19.93
C LEU A 24 -2.28 -14.12 -19.16
N CYS A 25 -2.48 -13.95 -17.87
CA CYS A 25 -2.97 -15.01 -16.99
C CYS A 25 -4.17 -14.52 -16.20
N ASP A 26 -5.00 -15.47 -15.77
CA ASP A 26 -6.13 -15.25 -14.88
C ASP A 26 -6.05 -16.30 -13.77
N LYS A 27 -6.02 -15.85 -12.51
CA LYS A 27 -5.97 -16.72 -11.32
C LYS A 27 -7.31 -16.69 -10.56
N GLY A 28 -8.41 -16.34 -11.24
CA GLY A 28 -9.76 -16.41 -10.67
C GLY A 28 -9.95 -15.45 -9.51
N TRP A 29 -10.11 -15.97 -8.29
CA TRP A 29 -10.36 -15.16 -7.10
C TRP A 29 -9.09 -14.49 -6.55
N GLU A 30 -7.89 -15.01 -6.82
CA GLU A 30 -6.64 -14.45 -6.32
C GLU A 30 -6.20 -13.20 -7.10
N CYS A 31 -6.38 -13.21 -8.42
CA CYS A 31 -5.98 -12.14 -9.33
C CYS A 31 -6.96 -12.13 -10.51
N LYS A 32 -7.96 -11.26 -10.40
CA LYS A 32 -9.21 -11.38 -11.16
C LYS A 32 -9.11 -10.82 -12.57
N GLY A 33 -9.15 -11.71 -13.56
CA GLY A 33 -9.18 -11.32 -14.97
C GLY A 33 -7.80 -11.29 -15.62
N TRP A 34 -7.81 -11.20 -16.94
CA TRP A 34 -6.64 -11.37 -17.80
C TRP A 34 -5.62 -10.24 -17.69
N SER A 35 -4.55 -10.45 -16.92
CA SER A 35 -3.43 -9.50 -16.81
C SER A 35 -2.07 -10.18 -17.00
N LYS A 36 -1.07 -9.39 -17.41
CA LYS A 36 0.34 -9.80 -17.41
C LYS A 36 0.90 -9.96 -15.99
N TYR A 37 0.34 -9.22 -15.02
CA TYR A 37 0.80 -9.22 -13.62
C TYR A 37 0.34 -10.47 -12.85
N CYS A 38 -0.85 -11.00 -13.18
CA CYS A 38 -1.36 -12.25 -12.60
C CYS A 38 -0.58 -13.53 -13.02
N CYS A 39 0.49 -13.41 -13.83
CA CYS A 39 1.20 -14.56 -14.39
C CYS A 39 2.28 -15.18 -13.51
N ASN A 40 2.70 -14.50 -12.44
CA ASN A 40 3.76 -14.96 -11.55
C ASN A 40 3.17 -15.25 -10.15
N HIS A 41 3.65 -14.56 -9.11
CA HIS A 41 3.09 -14.62 -7.77
C HIS A 41 1.88 -13.67 -7.61
N THR A 42 0.95 -14.01 -6.73
CA THR A 42 -0.06 -13.11 -6.14
C THR A 42 0.35 -12.75 -4.72
N ILE A 43 -0.31 -11.79 -4.08
CA ILE A 43 -0.06 -11.47 -2.65
C ILE A 43 -0.35 -12.71 -1.78
N PHE A 44 -1.37 -13.50 -2.14
CA PHE A 44 -1.69 -14.76 -1.48
C PHE A 44 -0.57 -15.81 -1.58
N ASP A 45 0.31 -15.78 -2.60
CA ASP A 45 1.43 -16.72 -2.73
C ASP A 45 2.58 -16.45 -1.71
N TYR A 46 2.64 -15.25 -1.10
CA TYR A 46 3.78 -14.85 -0.25
C TYR A 46 3.44 -14.10 1.04
N PHE A 47 2.18 -13.71 1.24
CA PHE A 47 1.70 -13.05 2.45
C PHE A 47 0.44 -13.78 2.95
N GLN A 48 0.64 -14.68 3.90
CA GLN A 48 -0.38 -15.57 4.45
C GLN A 48 -1.11 -14.96 5.65
N THR A 49 -2.25 -15.55 6.02
CA THR A 49 -3.06 -15.15 7.18
C THR A 49 -2.23 -14.99 8.46
N TYR A 50 -1.34 -15.93 8.77
CA TYR A 50 -0.52 -15.87 9.98
C TYR A 50 0.44 -14.67 9.99
N GLN A 51 0.93 -14.24 8.81
CA GLN A 51 1.78 -13.05 8.70
C GLN A 51 0.95 -11.81 8.98
N PHE A 52 -0.25 -11.69 8.41
CA PHE A 52 -1.18 -10.59 8.70
C PHE A 52 -1.57 -10.53 10.19
N GLU A 53 -1.88 -11.67 10.81
CA GLU A 53 -2.21 -11.72 12.24
C GLU A 53 -1.01 -11.31 13.12
N ASN A 54 0.21 -11.71 12.78
CA ASN A 54 1.43 -11.25 13.47
C ASN A 54 1.67 -9.75 13.25
N LEU A 55 1.52 -9.27 12.00
CA LEU A 55 1.73 -7.87 11.59
C LEU A 55 0.83 -6.91 12.36
N PHE A 56 -0.41 -7.33 12.61
CA PHE A 56 -1.45 -6.53 13.26
C PHE A 56 -1.99 -7.20 14.53
N ALA A 57 -1.13 -7.84 15.32
CA ALA A 57 -1.50 -8.61 16.51
C ALA A 57 -2.26 -7.80 17.58
N LYS A 58 -2.07 -6.47 17.61
CA LYS A 58 -2.71 -5.58 18.60
C LYS A 58 -4.05 -4.97 18.14
N ARG A 59 -4.46 -5.14 16.87
CA ARG A 59 -5.64 -4.45 16.29
C ARG A 59 -6.98 -4.82 16.92
N ASN A 60 -7.05 -5.99 17.56
CA ASN A 60 -8.23 -6.55 18.21
C ASN A 60 -8.15 -6.51 19.75
N THR A 61 -7.19 -5.75 20.31
CA THR A 61 -7.12 -5.55 21.77
C THR A 61 -8.28 -4.69 22.27
N PRO A 62 -8.72 -4.81 23.54
CA PRO A 62 -9.87 -4.06 24.06
C PRO A 62 -9.75 -2.53 24.02
N VAL A 63 -8.54 -2.00 23.81
CA VAL A 63 -8.25 -0.57 23.68
C VAL A 63 -8.25 -0.07 22.23
N ALA A 64 -8.42 -0.95 21.24
CA ALA A 64 -8.42 -0.59 19.83
C ALA A 64 -9.79 -0.04 19.39
N HIS A 65 -9.78 0.96 18.50
CA HIS A 65 -11.00 1.62 18.02
C HIS A 65 -11.82 0.79 17.01
N ALA A 66 -11.24 -0.28 16.44
CA ALA A 66 -11.80 -1.04 15.32
C ALA A 66 -11.68 -2.56 15.53
N VAL A 67 -11.98 -3.03 16.74
CA VAL A 67 -11.90 -4.45 17.11
C VAL A 67 -12.77 -5.30 16.18
N GLY A 68 -12.19 -6.32 15.58
CA GLY A 68 -12.86 -7.25 14.68
C GLY A 68 -13.16 -6.70 13.28
N PHE A 69 -12.83 -5.44 12.99
CA PHE A 69 -13.10 -4.83 11.69
C PHE A 69 -12.07 -5.24 10.63
N TRP A 70 -10.78 -5.12 10.94
CA TRP A 70 -9.71 -5.42 9.97
C TRP A 70 -9.39 -6.92 9.95
N ASP A 71 -9.55 -7.56 8.80
CA ASP A 71 -9.27 -8.99 8.63
C ASP A 71 -8.53 -9.29 7.30
N TYR A 72 -7.82 -10.43 7.29
CA TYR A 72 -7.01 -10.86 6.15
C TYR A 72 -7.83 -11.20 4.90
N HIS A 73 -9.03 -11.77 5.06
CA HIS A 73 -9.88 -12.13 3.93
C HIS A 73 -10.40 -10.87 3.22
N SER A 74 -10.78 -9.83 3.96
CA SER A 74 -11.10 -8.51 3.41
C SER A 74 -9.91 -7.88 2.68
N PHE A 75 -8.69 -7.99 3.23
CA PHE A 75 -7.48 -7.47 2.59
C PHE A 75 -7.20 -8.17 1.25
N ILE A 76 -7.13 -9.51 1.22
CA ILE A 76 -6.88 -10.26 -0.02
C ILE A 76 -8.02 -10.07 -1.03
N THR A 77 -9.28 -10.04 -0.60
CA THR A 77 -10.44 -9.81 -1.48
C THR A 77 -10.42 -8.42 -2.12
N ALA A 78 -9.97 -7.40 -1.38
CA ALA A 78 -9.71 -6.08 -1.93
C ALA A 78 -8.55 -6.10 -2.94
N ALA A 79 -7.42 -6.68 -2.54
CA ALA A 79 -6.19 -6.68 -3.34
C ALA A 79 -6.34 -7.46 -4.66
N ALA A 80 -7.10 -8.55 -4.68
CA ALA A 80 -7.39 -9.34 -5.88
C ALA A 80 -8.02 -8.53 -7.04
N GLN A 81 -8.64 -7.39 -6.76
CA GLN A 81 -9.18 -6.46 -7.77
C GLN A 81 -8.11 -5.54 -8.38
N TYR A 82 -7.05 -5.25 -7.62
CA TYR A 82 -5.97 -4.34 -8.01
C TYR A 82 -4.69 -5.05 -8.45
N GLN A 83 -4.45 -6.31 -8.06
CA GLN A 83 -3.34 -7.11 -8.58
C GLN A 83 -3.34 -7.23 -10.13
N PRO A 84 -4.48 -7.32 -10.85
CA PRO A 84 -4.49 -7.21 -12.30
C PRO A 84 -3.92 -5.89 -12.85
N LEU A 85 -3.79 -4.86 -12.02
CA LEU A 85 -3.19 -3.56 -12.34
C LEU A 85 -1.71 -3.43 -11.89
N GLY A 86 -1.22 -4.33 -11.02
CA GLY A 86 0.20 -4.46 -10.69
C GLY A 86 0.57 -4.47 -9.20
N VAL A 87 -0.34 -4.08 -8.29
CA VAL A 87 -0.02 -4.05 -6.84
C VAL A 87 0.43 -5.43 -6.36
N GLY A 88 1.58 -5.53 -5.70
CA GLY A 88 2.16 -6.80 -5.24
C GLY A 88 2.43 -7.84 -6.34
N THR A 89 2.46 -7.44 -7.62
CA THR A 89 2.47 -8.36 -8.77
C THR A 89 3.24 -7.84 -9.99
N THR A 90 3.83 -6.63 -9.93
CA THR A 90 4.57 -6.03 -11.05
C THR A 90 5.99 -6.59 -11.22
N GLY A 91 6.63 -7.10 -10.16
CA GLY A 91 8.03 -7.54 -10.17
C GLY A 91 8.26 -8.99 -9.72
N GLU A 92 9.52 -9.28 -9.40
CA GLU A 92 9.91 -10.52 -8.72
C GLU A 92 9.44 -10.55 -7.27
N LYS A 93 9.41 -11.75 -6.66
CA LYS A 93 8.86 -11.98 -5.32
C LYS A 93 9.39 -10.98 -4.27
N LEU A 94 10.69 -10.68 -4.27
CA LEU A 94 11.30 -9.71 -3.36
C LEU A 94 10.69 -8.30 -3.50
N GLN A 95 10.55 -7.79 -4.73
CA GLN A 95 9.97 -6.46 -4.96
C GLN A 95 8.49 -6.42 -4.58
N ASN A 96 7.75 -7.49 -4.85
CA ASN A 96 6.33 -7.61 -4.51
C ASN A 96 6.11 -7.68 -2.98
N VAL A 97 7.00 -8.36 -2.24
CA VAL A 97 7.01 -8.35 -0.77
C VAL A 97 7.33 -6.95 -0.25
N LYS A 98 8.37 -6.30 -0.77
CA LYS A 98 8.75 -4.93 -0.39
C LYS A 98 7.60 -3.93 -0.63
N GLU A 99 6.87 -4.05 -1.73
CA GLU A 99 5.71 -3.19 -2.02
C GLU A 99 4.57 -3.41 -1.02
N VAL A 100 4.24 -4.67 -0.70
CA VAL A 100 3.21 -4.98 0.31
C VAL A 100 3.64 -4.51 1.71
N ALA A 101 4.90 -4.72 2.10
CA ALA A 101 5.44 -4.21 3.35
C ALA A 101 5.38 -2.67 3.41
N ALA A 102 5.69 -1.98 2.31
CA ALA A 102 5.60 -0.52 2.22
C ALA A 102 4.16 -0.01 2.30
N PHE A 103 3.26 -0.56 1.48
CA PHE A 103 1.82 -0.25 1.51
C PHE A 103 1.25 -0.43 2.91
N LEU A 104 1.55 -1.57 3.55
CA LEU A 104 1.07 -1.83 4.90
C LEU A 104 1.77 -0.92 5.93
N GLY A 105 3.04 -0.57 5.76
CA GLY A 105 3.80 0.27 6.70
C GLY A 105 3.22 1.67 6.91
N HIS A 106 2.57 2.24 5.90
CA HIS A 106 1.83 3.51 6.00
C HIS A 106 0.59 3.44 6.91
N ASN A 107 0.14 2.24 7.31
CA ASN A 107 -1.03 2.05 8.18
C ASN A 107 -0.83 2.47 9.65
N TYR A 108 0.36 2.96 10.02
CA TYR A 108 0.62 3.63 11.32
C TYR A 108 -0.48 4.64 11.68
N ASN A 109 -0.88 5.44 10.70
CA ASN A 109 -1.86 6.49 10.90
C ASN A 109 -3.29 5.98 11.12
N TYR A 110 -3.61 4.67 11.12
CA TYR A 110 -4.98 4.16 10.90
C TYR A 110 -6.14 4.91 11.59
N GLY A 111 -6.03 5.27 12.88
CA GLY A 111 -7.03 6.08 13.59
C GLY A 111 -7.22 7.51 13.02
N LYS A 112 -6.14 8.12 12.52
CA LYS A 112 -6.13 9.38 11.74
C LYS A 112 -6.37 9.16 10.24
N THR A 113 -6.01 8.01 9.66
CA THR A 113 -6.42 7.62 8.30
C THR A 113 -7.93 7.49 8.22
N GLY A 114 -8.61 7.14 9.32
CA GLY A 114 -10.06 7.27 9.44
C GLY A 114 -10.59 8.70 9.27
N GLU A 115 -9.80 9.74 9.62
CA GLU A 115 -10.11 11.14 9.34
C GLU A 115 -9.64 11.57 7.93
N ALA A 116 -8.45 11.15 7.47
CA ALA A 116 -7.97 11.48 6.13
C ALA A 116 -8.83 10.84 5.01
N LEU A 117 -9.33 9.61 5.22
CA LEU A 117 -10.30 8.97 4.31
C LEU A 117 -11.68 9.65 4.35
N LYS A 118 -12.04 10.33 5.44
CA LYS A 118 -13.24 11.19 5.50
C LYS A 118 -13.10 12.47 4.66
N VAL A 119 -11.88 12.87 4.27
CA VAL A 119 -11.63 14.14 3.55
C VAL A 119 -11.76 14.01 2.04
N GLU A 120 -11.49 12.85 1.42
CA GLU A 120 -11.54 12.72 -0.05
C GLU A 120 -12.48 11.65 -0.61
N LEU A 121 -13.00 10.70 0.19
CA LEU A 121 -13.65 9.50 -0.35
C LEU A 121 -15.13 9.37 0.08
N LEU A 122 -15.96 10.04 -0.72
CA LEU A 122 -17.43 9.94 -0.86
C LEU A 122 -18.29 10.63 0.21
N ASN A 123 -19.44 11.13 -0.24
CA ASN A 123 -20.47 11.83 0.56
C ASN A 123 -21.11 10.99 1.70
N HIS A 124 -20.63 9.76 1.95
CA HIS A 124 -21.23 8.80 2.88
C HIS A 124 -20.16 7.95 3.61
N PRO A 125 -19.32 8.54 4.49
CA PRO A 125 -18.21 7.84 5.17
C PRO A 125 -18.64 6.63 6.00
N LYS A 126 -19.92 6.56 6.43
CA LYS A 126 -20.50 5.42 7.16
C LYS A 126 -20.38 4.08 6.42
N TYR A 127 -20.26 4.05 5.09
CA TYR A 127 -20.07 2.78 4.36
C TYR A 127 -18.64 2.24 4.49
N LEU A 128 -17.64 3.10 4.62
CA LEU A 128 -16.26 2.69 4.88
C LEU A 128 -16.11 2.15 6.31
N GLU A 129 -16.78 2.75 7.28
CA GLU A 129 -16.77 2.34 8.69
C GLU A 129 -17.47 0.99 8.95
N ASN A 130 -18.22 0.45 7.98
CA ASN A 130 -18.97 -0.82 8.11
C ASN A 130 -18.54 -1.92 7.10
N ASN A 131 -17.54 -1.67 6.24
CA ASN A 131 -17.09 -2.65 5.25
C ASN A 131 -15.57 -2.61 5.09
N ALA A 132 -14.87 -3.55 5.73
CA ALA A 132 -13.42 -3.63 5.71
C ALA A 132 -12.83 -3.91 4.33
N THR A 133 -13.53 -4.69 3.48
CA THR A 133 -13.12 -4.92 2.09
C THR A 133 -13.16 -3.61 1.30
N LEU A 134 -14.21 -2.80 1.45
CA LEU A 134 -14.30 -1.47 0.81
C LEU A 134 -13.24 -0.51 1.37
N ALA A 135 -12.97 -0.56 2.68
CA ALA A 135 -11.93 0.26 3.29
C ALA A 135 -10.53 -0.09 2.73
N PHE A 136 -10.20 -1.38 2.60
CA PHE A 136 -8.96 -1.81 1.94
C PHE A 136 -8.92 -1.45 0.44
N GLN A 137 -10.01 -1.64 -0.32
CA GLN A 137 -10.09 -1.19 -1.71
C GLN A 137 -9.79 0.31 -1.84
N THR A 138 -10.25 1.10 -0.87
CA THR A 138 -10.05 2.55 -0.82
C THR A 138 -8.58 2.92 -0.54
N SER A 139 -7.94 2.24 0.42
CA SER A 139 -6.51 2.41 0.68
C SER A 139 -5.64 1.99 -0.52
N ILE A 140 -5.95 0.87 -1.15
CA ILE A 140 -5.22 0.39 -2.33
C ILE A 140 -5.46 1.32 -3.53
N TRP A 141 -6.68 1.85 -3.70
CA TRP A 141 -6.95 2.90 -4.69
C TRP A 141 -6.05 4.13 -4.48
N ARG A 142 -5.89 4.60 -3.23
CA ARG A 142 -5.03 5.76 -2.92
C ARG A 142 -3.55 5.50 -3.16
N TRP A 143 -3.09 4.25 -3.00
CA TRP A 143 -1.74 3.80 -3.35
C TRP A 143 -1.50 3.77 -4.87
N MET A 144 -2.50 3.28 -5.63
CA MET A 144 -2.43 3.09 -7.08
C MET A 144 -2.75 4.35 -7.90
N THR A 145 -3.43 5.35 -7.33
CA THR A 145 -4.00 6.47 -8.10
C THR A 145 -3.28 7.79 -7.81
N PRO A 146 -2.76 8.48 -8.84
CA PRO A 146 -2.27 9.85 -8.70
C PRO A 146 -3.44 10.81 -8.44
N VAL A 147 -3.45 11.49 -7.29
CA VAL A 147 -4.50 12.45 -6.91
C VAL A 147 -4.38 13.80 -7.62
N LYS A 148 -3.21 14.13 -8.18
CA LYS A 148 -2.98 15.35 -8.97
C LYS A 148 -2.29 15.04 -10.29
N LYS A 149 -2.63 15.81 -11.34
CA LYS A 149 -2.13 15.66 -12.74
C LYS A 149 -0.60 15.59 -12.89
N HIS A 150 0.14 16.16 -11.94
CA HIS A 150 1.61 16.23 -11.97
C HIS A 150 2.29 15.48 -10.81
N GLN A 151 1.52 14.75 -10.00
CA GLN A 151 2.07 13.80 -9.02
C GLN A 151 2.05 12.38 -9.62
N PRO A 152 2.95 11.49 -9.19
CA PRO A 152 2.86 10.06 -9.47
C PRO A 152 1.90 9.34 -8.50
N SER A 153 1.63 8.05 -8.75
CA SER A 153 1.06 7.15 -7.75
C SER A 153 2.15 6.68 -6.76
N ALA A 154 1.77 6.27 -5.55
CA ALA A 154 2.75 5.71 -4.62
C ALA A 154 3.31 4.37 -5.13
N HIS A 155 2.47 3.57 -5.81
CA HIS A 155 2.86 2.37 -6.56
C HIS A 155 4.00 2.65 -7.56
N ASP A 156 3.83 3.64 -8.45
CA ASP A 156 4.82 3.93 -9.50
C ASP A 156 6.10 4.56 -8.96
N VAL A 157 6.03 5.31 -7.85
CA VAL A 157 7.21 5.77 -7.11
C VAL A 157 7.99 4.60 -6.52
N PHE A 158 7.29 3.71 -5.80
CA PHE A 158 7.94 2.63 -5.07
C PHE A 158 8.58 1.58 -6.00
N LEU A 159 7.97 1.34 -7.16
CA LEU A 159 8.47 0.40 -8.16
C LEU A 159 9.48 1.03 -9.15
N GLY A 160 9.74 2.33 -9.08
CA GLY A 160 10.64 3.01 -10.04
C GLY A 160 10.06 3.17 -11.45
N ASN A 161 8.75 3.00 -11.63
CA ASN A 161 8.06 3.27 -12.90
C ASN A 161 8.00 4.78 -13.18
N TRP A 162 7.85 5.59 -12.12
CA TRP A 162 7.89 7.04 -12.21
C TRP A 162 9.30 7.55 -12.46
N LYS A 163 9.42 8.48 -13.41
CA LYS A 163 10.67 9.17 -13.73
C LYS A 163 10.61 10.59 -13.18
N PRO A 164 11.48 10.96 -12.21
CA PRO A 164 11.56 12.33 -11.70
C PRO A 164 11.77 13.35 -12.82
N THR A 165 11.05 14.47 -12.74
CA THR A 165 11.33 15.64 -13.59
C THR A 165 12.50 16.45 -13.03
N LYS A 166 12.97 17.46 -13.78
CA LYS A 166 13.99 18.40 -13.26
C LYS A 166 13.56 19.05 -11.95
N ASN A 167 12.28 19.38 -11.79
CA ASN A 167 11.76 19.99 -10.57
C ASN A 167 11.79 18.99 -9.41
N ASP A 168 11.54 17.70 -9.67
CA ASP A 168 11.63 16.65 -8.65
C ASP A 168 13.06 16.41 -8.20
N THR A 169 14.02 16.40 -9.13
CA THR A 169 15.45 16.31 -8.80
C THR A 169 15.94 17.51 -7.96
N LEU A 170 15.50 18.74 -8.31
CA LEU A 170 15.80 19.93 -7.50
C LEU A 170 15.16 19.86 -6.11
N ALA A 171 13.93 19.34 -6.02
CA ALA A 171 13.21 19.05 -4.79
C ALA A 171 13.70 17.79 -4.04
N LYS A 172 14.84 17.19 -4.45
CA LYS A 172 15.43 15.96 -3.90
C LYS A 172 14.52 14.72 -3.91
N ARG A 173 13.44 14.71 -4.70
CA ARG A 173 12.48 13.59 -4.79
C ARG A 173 13.02 12.49 -5.71
N VAL A 174 13.12 11.27 -5.20
CA VAL A 174 13.71 10.09 -5.87
C VAL A 174 12.76 8.88 -5.76
N PRO A 175 12.79 7.91 -6.70
CA PRO A 175 11.97 6.71 -6.56
C PRO A 175 12.36 5.93 -5.30
N GLY A 176 11.43 5.74 -4.37
CA GLY A 176 11.72 5.19 -3.05
C GLY A 176 10.59 5.34 -2.04
N PHE A 177 10.75 4.68 -0.88
CA PHE A 177 9.79 4.74 0.22
C PHE A 177 9.61 6.17 0.75
N GLY A 178 10.69 6.96 0.78
CA GLY A 178 10.68 8.38 1.13
C GLY A 178 9.66 9.17 0.31
N THR A 179 9.73 9.05 -1.02
CA THR A 179 8.79 9.77 -1.89
C THR A 179 7.38 9.18 -1.86
N THR A 180 7.16 7.92 -1.40
CA THR A 180 5.79 7.46 -1.11
C THR A 180 5.17 8.19 0.08
N MET A 181 5.94 8.47 1.15
CA MET A 181 5.48 9.35 2.24
C MET A 181 5.16 10.75 1.71
N ASN A 182 5.95 11.27 0.77
CA ASN A 182 5.72 12.58 0.17
C ASN A 182 4.43 12.63 -0.68
N VAL A 183 4.16 11.60 -1.50
CA VAL A 183 2.93 11.48 -2.31
C VAL A 183 1.66 11.31 -1.45
N LEU A 184 1.78 10.69 -0.27
CA LEU A 184 0.65 10.42 0.61
C LEU A 184 0.40 11.54 1.63
N TYR A 185 1.47 12.11 2.21
CA TYR A 185 1.43 12.95 3.40
C TYR A 185 2.44 14.12 3.37
N GLY A 186 2.90 14.55 2.18
CA GLY A 186 4.02 15.49 2.00
C GLY A 186 4.04 16.69 2.97
N ASP A 187 2.99 17.50 2.97
CA ASP A 187 2.86 18.72 3.80
C ASP A 187 2.83 18.45 5.33
N GLN A 188 2.78 17.18 5.77
CA GLN A 188 2.71 16.76 7.18
C GLN A 188 3.97 16.03 7.68
N VAL A 189 4.79 15.50 6.77
CA VAL A 189 5.87 14.55 7.10
C VAL A 189 7.22 14.91 6.47
N CYS A 190 7.24 15.59 5.31
CA CYS A 190 8.42 15.73 4.47
C CYS A 190 8.96 17.17 4.43
N GLY A 191 10.25 17.32 4.13
CA GLY A 191 10.91 18.64 3.98
C GLY A 191 11.10 19.41 5.30
N GLN A 192 10.90 18.75 6.44
CA GLN A 192 11.01 19.32 7.79
C GLN A 192 12.21 18.77 8.58
N GLY A 193 13.13 18.07 7.92
CA GLY A 193 14.23 17.34 8.56
C GLY A 193 13.78 16.04 9.23
N ASP A 194 14.60 15.54 10.14
CA ASP A 194 14.29 14.34 10.91
C ASP A 194 13.06 14.57 11.81
N SER A 195 12.12 13.63 11.82
CA SER A 195 10.86 13.79 12.56
C SER A 195 10.24 12.46 12.99
N ASP A 196 9.66 12.45 14.19
CA ASP A 196 8.98 11.28 14.76
C ASP A 196 7.90 10.72 13.83
N SER A 197 7.14 11.58 13.14
CA SER A 197 6.11 11.15 12.18
C SER A 197 6.70 10.30 11.04
N MET A 198 7.83 10.73 10.48
CA MET A 198 8.55 10.00 9.42
C MET A 198 9.16 8.70 9.97
N ASN A 199 9.86 8.78 11.11
CA ASN A 199 10.55 7.64 11.72
C ASN A 199 9.58 6.55 12.21
N ASN A 200 8.38 6.93 12.65
CA ASN A 200 7.32 5.98 12.93
C ASN A 200 6.90 5.22 11.67
N ILE A 201 6.69 5.89 10.53
CA ILE A 201 6.33 5.21 9.26
C ILE A 201 7.46 4.29 8.78
N ILE A 202 8.72 4.75 8.84
CA ILE A 202 9.91 3.96 8.49
C ILE A 202 10.05 2.72 9.38
N SER A 203 9.90 2.86 10.70
CA SER A 203 10.03 1.73 11.62
C SER A 203 8.95 0.66 11.43
N HIS A 204 7.74 1.04 11.00
CA HIS A 204 6.70 0.07 10.59
C HIS A 204 7.12 -0.68 9.32
N TYR A 205 7.64 0.02 8.30
CA TYR A 205 8.16 -0.63 7.09
C TYR A 205 9.31 -1.61 7.40
N PHE A 206 10.29 -1.22 8.23
CA PHE A 206 11.35 -2.12 8.70
C PHE A 206 10.80 -3.35 9.42
N TYR A 207 9.90 -3.16 10.39
CA TYR A 207 9.27 -4.26 11.13
C TYR A 207 8.52 -5.22 10.20
N TYR A 208 7.92 -4.70 9.13
CA TYR A 208 7.15 -5.49 8.17
C TYR A 208 8.07 -6.25 7.20
N LEU A 209 9.20 -5.67 6.77
CA LEU A 209 10.23 -6.39 6.02
C LEU A 209 10.84 -7.54 6.84
N ASP A 210 11.13 -7.31 8.12
CA ASP A 210 11.64 -8.34 9.03
C ASP A 210 10.60 -9.49 9.19
N LEU A 211 9.33 -9.17 9.46
CA LEU A 211 8.25 -10.16 9.59
C LEU A 211 7.91 -10.91 8.30
N MET A 212 8.13 -10.30 7.14
CA MET A 212 7.95 -10.95 5.83
C MET A 212 9.21 -11.73 5.37
N GLY A 213 10.25 -11.81 6.21
CA GLY A 213 11.46 -12.59 5.94
C GLY A 213 12.36 -11.99 4.86
N VAL A 214 12.26 -10.67 4.63
CA VAL A 214 13.08 -9.91 3.67
C VAL A 214 14.21 -9.14 4.36
N GLY A 215 13.99 -8.70 5.60
CA GLY A 215 14.97 -7.94 6.37
C GLY A 215 14.98 -6.44 6.04
N ARG A 216 15.15 -5.61 7.06
CA ARG A 216 15.22 -4.15 6.94
C ARG A 216 16.36 -3.61 6.07
N GLU A 217 17.43 -4.38 5.88
CA GLU A 217 18.55 -4.05 4.99
C GLU A 217 18.11 -3.88 3.52
N GLU A 218 17.06 -4.57 3.12
CA GLU A 218 16.45 -4.46 1.80
C GLU A 218 15.58 -3.20 1.63
N ALA A 219 15.36 -2.41 2.68
CA ALA A 219 14.54 -1.19 2.59
C ALA A 219 15.11 -0.14 1.63
N GLY A 220 16.43 -0.14 1.43
CA GLY A 220 17.17 0.82 0.62
C GLY A 220 18.01 1.80 1.45
N PRO A 221 18.86 2.61 0.80
CA PRO A 221 19.66 3.65 1.46
C PRO A 221 18.79 4.79 2.00
N HIS A 222 19.38 5.61 2.88
CA HIS A 222 18.69 6.67 3.64
C HIS A 222 17.95 7.69 2.76
N ASP A 223 18.54 8.09 1.64
CA ASP A 223 17.98 9.03 0.66
C ASP A 223 16.77 8.47 -0.11
N VAL A 224 16.71 7.15 -0.28
CA VAL A 224 15.57 6.41 -0.88
C VAL A 224 14.48 6.14 0.18
N LEU A 225 14.88 6.00 1.45
CA LEU A 225 14.02 5.63 2.56
C LEU A 225 13.28 6.82 3.19
N THR A 226 13.93 7.98 3.29
CA THR A 226 13.42 9.17 4.00
C THR A 226 12.90 10.25 3.05
N CYS A 227 12.11 11.17 3.59
CA CYS A 227 11.72 12.40 2.88
C CYS A 227 12.15 13.68 3.64
N GLU A 228 13.16 13.57 4.50
CA GLU A 228 13.60 14.63 5.42
C GLU A 228 13.97 15.93 4.69
N GLU A 229 14.67 15.80 3.55
CA GLU A 229 15.11 16.91 2.69
C GLU A 229 14.23 17.11 1.45
N GLN A 230 13.18 16.30 1.25
CA GLN A 230 12.37 16.36 0.05
C GLN A 230 11.33 17.47 0.14
N GLU A 231 11.29 18.39 -0.83
CA GLU A 231 10.19 19.37 -0.85
C GLU A 231 8.85 18.65 -1.04
N PRO A 232 7.81 18.98 -0.25
CA PRO A 232 6.48 18.40 -0.40
C PRO A 232 5.91 18.54 -1.81
N PHE A 233 5.18 17.52 -2.27
CA PHE A 233 4.29 17.61 -3.43
C PHE A 233 3.02 18.44 -3.10
N SER A 234 3.20 19.68 -2.64
CA SER A 234 2.19 20.69 -2.26
C SER A 234 0.72 20.23 -2.22
N VAL A 235 0.20 19.96 -1.02
CA VAL A 235 -1.17 19.49 -0.76
C VAL A 235 -2.04 20.56 -0.11
N SER A 236 -1.96 21.80 -0.62
CA SER A 236 -2.81 22.90 -0.13
C SER A 236 -3.93 23.28 -1.12
N PRO A 237 -5.21 23.24 -0.72
CA PRO A 237 -6.06 24.41 -0.90
C PRO A 237 -5.57 25.48 0.08
N SER A 238 -5.24 26.66 -0.42
CA SER A 238 -4.60 27.72 0.35
C SER A 238 -5.37 28.05 1.64
N SER A 239 -4.72 27.95 2.79
CA SER A 239 -5.12 28.74 3.95
C SER A 239 -4.81 30.20 3.63
N VAL A 240 -5.77 30.88 2.99
CA VAL A 240 -5.71 32.33 2.80
C VAL A 240 -5.86 32.96 4.18
N THR A 241 -4.73 33.23 4.81
CA THR A 241 -4.67 34.12 5.97
C THR A 241 -4.99 35.51 5.46
N THR A 242 -6.26 35.90 5.50
CA THR A 242 -6.65 37.30 5.37
C THR A 242 -6.07 38.05 6.57
N SER A 243 -5.24 39.03 6.27
CA SER A 243 -4.68 40.07 7.15
C SER A 243 -5.72 40.72 8.07
#